data_AF-A0A2T2TU78-F1
#
_entry.id   AF-A0A2T2TU78-F1
#
_cell.length_a   1.000
_cell.length_b   1.000
_cell.length_c   1.000
_cell.angle_alpha   90.00
_cell.angle_beta   90.00
_cell.angle_gamma   90.00
#
_symmetry.space_group_name_H-M   'P 1'
#
loop_
_entity.id
_entity.type
_entity.pdbx_description
1 polymer ?
#
loop_
_entity_poly.entity_id
_entity_poly.type
_entity_poly.pdbx_seq_one_letter_code
_entity_poly.pdbx_strand_id
1 'polypeptide(L)'
;MPASFDADQFTQVLLAEALFYDEEYGALGHLGLIDEEARRERYLASFMPEDGSFIIEEATAWEDRTPDDEDEGIGYALATDSDEYAHYPVPEQAAEALLSLAREHTLQPSLTLLFEDEGG
;
A
#
# COMPACT_ATOMS: atom_id res chain seq x y z
N MET A 1 -6.13 -16.56 -31.38
CA MET A 1 -4.84 -15.96 -30.97
C MET A 1 -4.91 -15.83 -29.47
N PRO A 2 -3.98 -16.38 -28.67
CA PRO A 2 -3.91 -16.01 -27.26
C PRO A 2 -3.66 -14.50 -27.17
N ALA A 3 -4.27 -13.84 -26.19
CA ALA A 3 -3.98 -12.44 -25.91
C ALA A 3 -2.48 -12.28 -25.60
N SER A 4 -1.85 -11.23 -26.11
CA SER A 4 -0.48 -10.88 -25.71
C SER A 4 -0.47 -10.54 -24.22
N PHE A 5 0.61 -10.90 -23.53
CA PHE A 5 0.81 -10.51 -22.14
C PHE A 5 0.77 -8.98 -22.00
N ASP A 6 -0.01 -8.50 -21.04
CA ASP A 6 -0.15 -7.09 -20.68
C ASP A 6 0.37 -6.92 -19.24
N ALA A 7 1.52 -6.26 -19.12
CA ALA A 7 2.16 -6.05 -17.82
C ALA A 7 1.33 -5.09 -16.94
N ASP A 8 0.65 -4.11 -17.54
CA ASP A 8 -0.13 -3.11 -16.80
C ASP A 8 -1.35 -3.79 -16.19
N GLN A 9 -2.08 -4.56 -17.00
CA GLN A 9 -3.20 -5.35 -16.51
C GLN A 9 -2.76 -6.36 -15.45
N PHE A 10 -1.62 -7.04 -15.66
CA PHE A 10 -1.09 -7.99 -14.69
C PHE A 10 -0.76 -7.33 -13.36
N THR A 11 -0.09 -6.17 -13.37
CA THR A 11 0.24 -5.41 -12.17
C THR A 11 -1.01 -4.86 -11.47
N GLN A 12 -1.99 -4.33 -12.21
CA GLN A 12 -3.25 -3.86 -11.63
C GLN A 12 -3.98 -4.98 -10.88
N VAL A 13 -4.04 -6.18 -11.46
CA VAL A 13 -4.66 -7.34 -10.80
C VAL A 13 -3.91 -7.69 -9.51
N LEU A 14 -2.56 -7.72 -9.53
CA LEU A 14 -1.79 -7.99 -8.32
C LEU A 14 -1.98 -6.93 -7.23
N LEU A 15 -2.08 -5.66 -7.60
CA LEU A 15 -2.35 -4.57 -6.65
C LEU A 15 -3.76 -4.70 -6.05
N ALA A 16 -4.75 -5.05 -6.87
CA ALA A 16 -6.12 -5.25 -6.39
C ALA A 16 -6.21 -6.44 -5.41
N GLU A 17 -5.54 -7.55 -5.71
CA GLU A 17 -5.50 -8.75 -4.84
C GLU A 17 -4.71 -8.51 -3.55
N ALA A 18 -3.77 -7.56 -3.54
CA ALA A 18 -3.03 -7.17 -2.34
C ALA A 18 -3.87 -6.36 -1.36
N LEU A 19 -4.94 -5.70 -1.83
CA LEU A 19 -5.89 -4.97 -1.01
C LEU A 19 -7.02 -5.91 -0.59
N PHE A 20 -6.78 -6.68 0.46
CA PHE A 20 -7.76 -7.64 0.99
C PHE A 20 -7.97 -7.47 2.49
N TYR A 21 -9.06 -8.04 2.97
CA TYR A 21 -9.32 -8.25 4.38
C TYR A 21 -9.84 -9.67 4.58
N ASP A 22 -9.21 -10.36 5.53
CA ASP A 22 -9.58 -11.70 5.97
C ASP A 22 -10.19 -11.60 7.38
N GLU A 23 -11.52 -11.68 7.43
CA GLU A 23 -12.30 -11.65 8.67
C GLU A 23 -12.00 -12.81 9.62
N GLU A 24 -11.56 -13.97 9.12
CA GLU A 24 -11.29 -15.15 9.96
C GLU A 24 -10.03 -14.92 10.80
N TYR A 25 -9.04 -14.23 10.24
CA TYR A 25 -7.75 -13.96 10.87
C TYR A 25 -7.57 -12.52 11.33
N GLY A 26 -8.57 -11.64 11.10
CA GLY A 26 -8.44 -10.20 11.33
C GLY A 26 -7.25 -9.61 10.57
N ALA A 27 -6.93 -10.15 9.39
CA ALA A 27 -5.72 -9.78 8.66
C ALA A 27 -6.09 -8.89 7.46
N LEU A 28 -5.42 -7.74 7.32
CA LEU A 28 -5.59 -6.86 6.18
C LEU A 28 -4.28 -6.67 5.41
N GLY A 29 -4.41 -6.62 4.10
CA GLY A 29 -3.33 -6.28 3.19
C GLY A 29 -3.11 -4.77 3.18
N HIS A 30 -1.93 -4.35 3.62
CA HIS A 30 -1.48 -2.97 3.60
C HIS A 30 -0.43 -2.78 2.52
N LEU A 31 -0.70 -1.94 1.54
CA LEU A 31 0.21 -1.68 0.43
C LEU A 31 0.80 -0.27 0.55
N GLY A 32 2.12 -0.21 0.74
CA GLY A 32 2.90 1.03 0.71
C GLY A 32 3.51 1.30 -0.66
N LEU A 33 3.63 2.57 -1.04
CA LEU A 33 4.43 3.03 -2.17
C LEU A 33 5.66 3.78 -1.66
N ILE A 34 6.84 3.22 -1.90
CA ILE A 34 8.11 3.66 -1.34
C ILE A 34 8.84 4.59 -2.31
N ASP A 35 9.21 5.76 -1.82
CA ASP A 35 10.15 6.67 -2.45
C ASP A 35 11.57 6.22 -2.10
N GLU A 36 12.25 5.56 -3.06
CA GLU A 36 13.60 5.04 -2.84
C GLU A 36 14.64 6.16 -2.69
N GLU A 37 14.42 7.33 -3.29
CA GLU A 37 15.34 8.46 -3.20
C GLU A 37 15.27 9.09 -1.81
N ALA A 38 14.06 9.33 -1.31
CA ALA A 38 13.84 9.84 0.04
C ALA A 38 13.89 8.75 1.13
N ARG A 39 14.03 7.47 0.73
CA ARG A 39 14.01 6.27 1.59
C ARG A 39 12.84 6.26 2.57
N ARG A 40 11.62 6.51 2.06
CA ARG A 40 10.42 6.58 2.89
C ARG A 40 9.16 6.15 2.16
N GLU A 41 8.18 5.68 2.90
CA GLU A 41 6.85 5.36 2.38
C GLU A 41 6.06 6.63 2.10
N ARG A 42 5.54 6.81 0.88
CA ARG A 42 4.89 8.05 0.47
C ARG A 42 3.37 7.95 0.43
N TYR A 43 2.86 6.85 -0.10
CA TYR A 43 1.42 6.56 -0.10
C TYR A 43 1.17 5.22 0.54
N LEU A 44 0.01 5.09 1.15
CA LEU A 44 -0.45 3.87 1.78
C LEU A 44 -1.84 3.54 1.25
N ALA A 45 -2.13 2.26 1.09
CA ALA A 45 -3.46 1.81 0.73
C ALA A 45 -3.87 0.57 1.51
N SER A 46 -5.13 0.54 1.89
CA SER A 46 -5.72 -0.53 2.69
C SER A 46 -7.22 -0.65 2.42
N PHE A 47 -7.78 -1.77 2.86
CA PHE A 47 -9.22 -1.97 2.93
C PHE A 47 -9.77 -1.37 4.24
N MET A 48 -10.92 -0.70 4.18
CA MET A 48 -11.65 -0.21 5.34
C MET A 48 -12.82 -1.14 5.66
N PRO A 49 -12.74 -1.96 6.73
CA PRO A 49 -13.81 -2.91 7.08
C PRO A 49 -15.14 -2.26 7.45
N GLU A 50 -15.12 -1.02 7.94
CA GLU A 50 -16.31 -0.32 8.44
C GLU A 50 -17.36 -0.08 7.36
N ASP A 51 -16.94 0.23 6.14
CA ASP A 51 -17.81 0.55 5.01
C ASP A 51 -17.52 -0.27 3.74
N GLY A 52 -16.51 -1.15 3.78
CA GLY A 52 -16.19 -2.08 2.71
C GLY A 52 -15.48 -1.43 1.52
N SER A 53 -14.79 -0.32 1.75
CA SER A 53 -14.12 0.48 0.74
C SER A 53 -12.60 0.33 0.76
N PHE A 54 -11.94 1.04 -0.13
CA PHE A 54 -10.48 1.10 -0.22
C PHE A 54 -10.03 2.55 -0.13
N ILE A 55 -9.10 2.82 0.79
CA ILE A 55 -8.55 4.14 0.99
C ILE A 55 -7.11 4.18 0.48
N ILE A 56 -6.73 5.32 -0.09
CA ILE A 56 -5.34 5.71 -0.32
C ILE A 56 -5.09 6.94 0.53
N GLU A 57 -3.99 6.91 1.25
CA GLU A 57 -3.54 7.99 2.12
C GLU A 57 -2.15 8.46 1.68
N GLU A 58 -1.87 9.76 1.86
CA GLU A 58 -0.54 10.34 1.66
C GLU A 58 0.13 10.55 3.01
N ALA A 59 1.35 10.02 3.16
CA ALA A 59 2.12 10.16 4.38
C ALA A 59 2.51 11.63 4.62
N THR A 60 2.24 12.14 5.82
CA THR A 60 2.56 13.51 6.24
C THR A 60 3.68 13.55 7.28
N ALA A 61 3.88 12.45 8.01
CA ALA A 61 4.98 12.24 8.93
C ALA A 61 5.56 10.82 8.79
N TRP A 62 6.82 10.66 9.19
CA TRP A 62 7.57 9.40 9.11
C TRP A 62 8.23 9.09 10.44
N GLU A 63 8.57 7.82 10.63
CA GLU A 63 9.37 7.43 11.78
C GLU A 63 10.73 8.14 11.79
N ASP A 64 11.21 8.52 12.99
CA ASP A 64 12.54 9.11 13.22
C ASP A 64 13.68 8.08 13.08
N ARG A 65 13.52 7.07 12.20
CA ARG A 65 14.53 6.04 11.95
C ARG A 65 15.54 6.56 10.94
N THR A 66 16.83 6.41 11.26
CA THR A 66 17.88 6.57 10.27
C THR A 66 17.94 5.31 9.40
N PRO A 67 17.86 5.41 8.07
CA PRO A 67 17.83 4.24 7.18
C PRO A 67 19.10 3.35 7.18
N ASP A 68 20.10 3.67 8.01
CA ASP A 68 21.35 2.91 8.20
C ASP A 68 21.31 1.99 9.44
N ASP A 69 20.16 1.86 10.11
CA ASP A 69 19.97 0.81 11.12
C ASP A 69 19.86 -0.56 10.42
N GLU A 70 21.02 -1.18 10.18
CA GLU A 70 21.20 -2.51 9.57
C GLU A 70 20.47 -3.64 10.35
N ASP A 71 20.00 -3.35 11.57
CA ASP A 71 19.40 -4.31 12.50
C ASP A 71 17.89 -4.55 12.30
N GLU A 72 17.17 -3.68 11.56
CA GLU A 72 15.69 -3.76 11.46
C GLU A 72 15.14 -3.86 10.02
N GLY A 73 15.79 -4.60 9.12
CA GLY A 73 15.17 -5.30 7.96
C GLY A 73 14.42 -4.49 6.86
N ILE A 74 14.00 -3.25 7.09
CA ILE A 74 13.21 -2.40 6.21
C ILE A 74 14.04 -1.16 5.92
N GLY A 75 14.54 -1.04 4.69
CA GLY A 75 15.50 0.00 4.29
C GLY A 75 14.92 1.41 4.09
N TYR A 76 13.72 1.69 4.60
CA TYR A 76 12.98 2.94 4.43
C TYR A 76 12.15 3.28 5.68
N ALA A 77 11.90 4.56 5.91
CA ALA A 77 11.06 5.04 7.01
C ALA A 77 9.57 4.84 6.68
N LEU A 78 8.82 4.23 7.61
CA LEU A 78 7.37 4.06 7.48
C LEU A 78 6.62 5.33 7.87
N ALA A 79 5.41 5.51 7.35
CA ALA A 79 4.58 6.64 7.76
C ALA A 79 4.12 6.47 9.22
N THR A 80 4.08 7.59 9.95
CA THR A 80 3.50 7.66 11.31
C THR A 80 2.24 8.50 11.37
N ASP A 81 2.00 9.32 10.35
CA ASP A 81 0.82 10.15 10.18
C ASP A 81 0.52 10.28 8.68
N SER A 82 -0.76 10.41 8.35
CA SER A 82 -1.24 10.45 6.97
C SER A 82 -2.54 11.24 6.83
N ASP A 83 -2.74 11.81 5.65
CA ASP A 83 -4.00 12.42 5.25
C ASP A 83 -4.67 11.56 4.17
N GLU A 84 -6.01 11.50 4.18
CA GLU A 84 -6.76 10.87 3.09
C GLU A 84 -6.44 11.54 1.75
N TYR A 85 -5.93 10.75 0.82
CA TYR A 85 -5.66 11.18 -0.55
C TYR A 85 -6.87 10.90 -1.45
N ALA A 86 -7.41 9.68 -1.37
CA ALA A 86 -8.56 9.26 -2.15
C ALA A 86 -9.25 8.03 -1.58
N HIS A 87 -10.50 7.82 -2.00
CA HIS A 87 -11.35 6.73 -1.52
C HIS A 87 -12.08 6.06 -2.70
N TYR A 88 -12.11 4.74 -2.71
CA TYR A 88 -12.60 3.93 -3.83
C TYR A 88 -13.57 2.84 -3.39
N PRO A 89 -14.66 2.60 -4.15
CA PRO A 89 -15.66 1.58 -3.80
C PRO A 89 -15.26 0.15 -4.21
N VAL A 90 -14.24 -0.02 -5.05
CA VAL A 90 -13.81 -1.32 -5.57
C VAL A 90 -12.28 -1.36 -5.72
N PRO A 91 -11.64 -2.53 -5.52
CA PRO A 91 -10.17 -2.62 -5.45
C PRO A 91 -9.50 -2.30 -6.78
N GLU A 92 -10.16 -2.55 -7.93
CA GLU A 92 -9.60 -2.27 -9.25
C GLU A 92 -9.35 -0.77 -9.46
N GLN A 93 -10.20 0.09 -8.90
CA GLN A 93 -10.02 1.54 -8.99
C GLN A 93 -8.87 2.02 -8.11
N ALA A 94 -8.75 1.47 -6.90
CA ALA A 94 -7.61 1.75 -6.02
C ALA A 94 -6.29 1.27 -6.66
N ALA A 95 -6.29 0.07 -7.27
CA ALA A 95 -5.14 -0.48 -7.97
C ALA A 95 -4.71 0.37 -9.18
N GLU A 96 -5.66 0.89 -9.96
CA GLU A 96 -5.37 1.81 -11.06
C GLU A 96 -4.74 3.12 -10.56
N ALA A 97 -5.29 3.68 -9.47
CA ALA A 97 -4.75 4.89 -8.84
C ALA A 97 -3.34 4.67 -8.28
N LEU A 98 -3.11 3.55 -7.58
CA LEU A 98 -1.80 3.17 -7.05
C LEU A 98 -0.76 3.00 -8.15
N LEU A 99 -1.10 2.31 -9.24
CA LEU A 99 -0.20 2.16 -10.39
C LEU A 99 0.14 3.52 -11.02
N SER A 100 -0.84 4.44 -11.07
CA SER A 100 -0.64 5.79 -11.58
C SER A 100 0.29 6.61 -10.67
N LEU A 101 0.08 6.59 -9.36
CA LEU A 101 0.94 7.25 -8.37
C LEU A 101 2.37 6.70 -8.41
N ALA A 102 2.52 5.38 -8.48
CA ALA A 102 3.82 4.74 -8.58
C ALA A 102 4.59 5.18 -9.84
N ARG A 103 3.90 5.36 -10.97
CA ARG A 103 4.50 5.88 -12.21
C ARG A 103 4.85 7.36 -12.13
N GLU A 104 3.93 8.17 -11.60
CA GLU A 104 4.11 9.61 -11.51
C GLU A 104 5.30 9.99 -10.61
N HIS A 105 5.45 9.27 -9.50
CA HIS A 105 6.46 9.57 -8.49
C HIS A 105 7.64 8.59 -8.48
N THR A 106 7.68 7.63 -9.40
CA THR A 106 8.73 6.59 -9.47
C THR A 106 8.88 5.82 -8.16
N LEU A 107 7.75 5.31 -7.64
CA LEU A 107 7.69 4.61 -6.35
C LEU A 107 7.70 3.09 -6.53
N GLN A 108 8.24 2.38 -5.54
CA GLN A 108 8.21 0.92 -5.49
C GLN A 108 7.06 0.43 -4.60
N PRO A 109 6.36 -0.65 -4.98
CA PRO A 109 5.36 -1.26 -4.10
C PRO A 109 6.03 -2.02 -2.95
N SER A 110 5.42 -1.97 -1.78
CA SER A 110 5.72 -2.82 -0.62
C SER A 110 4.41 -3.34 -0.04
N LEU A 111 4.34 -4.65 0.27
CA LEU A 111 3.17 -5.26 0.88
C LEU A 111 3.51 -5.69 2.31
N THR A 112 2.69 -5.24 3.25
CA THR A 112 2.74 -5.63 4.65
C THR A 112 1.39 -6.21 5.04
N LEU A 113 1.41 -7.27 5.84
CA LEU A 113 0.19 -7.80 6.45
C LEU A 113 0.04 -7.19 7.83
N LEU A 114 -1.08 -6.49 8.04
CA LEU A 114 -1.45 -5.97 9.34
C LEU A 114 -2.51 -6.89 9.95
N PHE A 115 -2.36 -7.18 11.23
CA PHE A 115 -3.33 -7.96 12.00
C PHE A 115 -4.06 -6.99 12.93
N GLU A 116 -5.38 -7.09 12.99
CA GLU A 116 -6.16 -6.47 14.04
C GLU A 116 -5.65 -7.02 15.37
N ASP A 117 -5.16 -6.15 16.25
CA ASP A 117 -4.79 -6.56 17.61
C ASP A 117 -6.03 -7.18 18.24
N GLU A 118 -5.97 -8.46 18.63
CA GLU A 118 -6.94 -9.08 19.52
C GLU A 118 -6.90 -8.26 20.82
N GLY A 119 -7.75 -7.25 20.92
CA GLY A 119 -7.76 -6.32 22.05
C GLY A 119 -7.77 -7.09 23.37
N GLY A 120 -6.77 -6.81 24.21
CA GLY A 120 -6.73 -7.24 25.61
C GLY A 120 -7.79 -6.57 26.48
#